data_AF-A0A133XSQ5-F1
#
_entry.id   AF-A0A133XSQ5-F1
#
_cell.length_a   1.000
_cell.length_b   1.000
_cell.length_c   1.000
_cell.angle_alpha   90.00
_cell.angle_beta   90.00
_cell.angle_gamma   90.00
#
_symmetry.space_group_name_H-M   'P 1'
#
loop_
_entity.id
_entity.type
_entity.pdbx_description
1 polymer ?
#
loop_
_entity_poly.entity_id
_entity_poly.type
_entity_poly.pdbx_seq_one_letter_code
_entity_poly.pdbx_strand_id
1 'polypeptide(L)' 'MNEYYLTQSIKSLTLFKQTGDVEHFNDAEYFFKRLKLELRLNEKYQKIEKLKKPTSGN' A
#
# COMPACT_ATOMS: atom_id res chain seq x y z
N MET A 1 3.92 1.69 -8.51
CA MET A 1 3.22 0.48 -8.00
C MET A 1 2.20 0.80 -6.91
N ASN A 2 2.49 1.70 -5.94
CA ASN A 2 1.57 2.00 -4.82
C ASN A 2 0.20 2.60 -5.18
N GLU A 3 0.09 3.36 -6.27
CA GLU A 3 -1.13 4.15 -6.54
C GLU A 3 -2.36 3.29 -6.87
N TYR A 4 -2.15 2.09 -7.41
CA TYR A 4 -3.25 1.19 -7.78
C TYR A 4 -4.07 0.83 -6.54
N TYR A 5 -3.43 0.27 -5.51
CA TYR A 5 -4.14 -0.18 -4.31
C TYR A 5 -4.79 0.98 -3.55
N LEU A 6 -4.14 2.14 -3.47
CA LEU A 6 -4.74 3.33 -2.87
C LEU A 6 -5.99 3.78 -3.65
N THR A 7 -5.90 3.82 -4.99
CA THR A 7 -7.02 4.17 -5.86
C THR A 7 -8.20 3.21 -5.69
N GLN A 8 -7.93 1.90 -5.65
CA GLN A 8 -8.98 0.89 -5.46
C GLN A 8 -9.61 0.95 -4.07
N SER A 9 -8.82 1.20 -3.02
CA SER A 9 -9.35 1.45 -1.67
C SER A 9 -10.31 2.64 -1.66
N ILE A 10 -9.94 3.78 -2.25
CA ILE A 10 -10.78 4.98 -2.31
C ILE A 10 -12.07 4.72 -3.11
N LYS A 11 -11.95 4.04 -4.26
CA LYS A 11 -13.11 3.66 -5.09
C LYS A 11 -14.09 2.79 -4.31
N SER A 12 -13.60 1.77 -3.64
CA SER A 12 -14.42 0.82 -2.88
C SER A 12 -15.12 1.50 -1.69
N LEU A 13 -14.41 2.36 -0.95
CA LEU A 13 -15.05 3.17 0.11
C LEU A 13 -16.12 4.14 -0.44
N THR A 14 -15.88 4.70 -1.63
CA THR A 14 -16.85 5.58 -2.29
C THR A 14 -18.11 4.80 -2.66
N LEU A 15 -17.97 3.59 -3.20
CA LEU A 15 -19.08 2.70 -3.53
C LEU A 15 -19.84 2.26 -2.26
N PHE A 16 -19.14 1.90 -1.18
CA PHE A 16 -19.77 1.60 0.11
C PHE A 16 -20.61 2.78 0.62
N LYS A 17 -20.07 4.01 0.56
CA LYS A 17 -20.80 5.22 0.97
C LYS A 17 -22.06 5.47 0.13
N GLN A 18 -22.04 5.09 -1.14
CA GLN A 18 -23.17 5.29 -2.07
C GLN A 18 -24.25 4.21 -1.92
N THR A 19 -23.86 2.97 -1.67
CA THR A 19 -24.75 1.80 -1.76
C THR A 19 -25.12 1.22 -0.40
N GLY A 20 -24.29 1.44 0.63
CA GLY A 20 -24.37 0.73 1.91
C GLY A 20 -23.96 -0.75 1.84
N ASP A 21 -23.48 -1.24 0.69
CA ASP A 21 -23.12 -2.65 0.50
C ASP A 21 -21.78 -2.96 1.18
N VAL A 22 -21.83 -3.85 2.17
CA VAL A 22 -20.67 -4.25 2.98
C VAL A 22 -19.56 -4.90 2.15
N GLU A 23 -19.88 -5.49 1.00
CA GLU A 23 -18.84 -6.08 0.14
C GLU A 23 -17.86 -5.02 -0.37
N HIS A 24 -18.32 -3.81 -0.65
CA HIS A 24 -17.43 -2.70 -1.02
C HIS A 24 -16.55 -2.23 0.15
N PHE A 25 -16.99 -2.40 1.39
CA PHE A 25 -16.13 -2.16 2.55
C PHE A 25 -15.05 -3.25 2.67
N ASN A 26 -15.43 -4.52 2.47
CA ASN A 26 -14.49 -5.64 2.46
C ASN A 26 -13.43 -5.47 1.35
N ASP A 27 -13.84 -5.04 0.16
CA ASP A 27 -12.93 -4.72 -0.95
C ASP A 27 -11.94 -3.62 -0.56
N ALA A 28 -12.43 -2.54 0.06
CA ALA A 28 -11.57 -1.46 0.54
C ALA A 28 -10.50 -1.96 1.52
N GLU A 29 -10.91 -2.78 2.50
CA GLU A 29 -9.98 -3.39 3.46
C GLU A 29 -8.94 -4.28 2.78
N TYR A 30 -9.35 -5.09 1.80
CA TYR A 30 -8.45 -5.95 1.04
C TYR A 30 -7.36 -5.10 0.36
N PHE A 31 -7.75 -4.05 -0.37
CA PHE A 31 -6.79 -3.19 -1.06
C PHE A 31 -5.87 -2.43 -0.09
N PHE A 32 -6.38 -1.99 1.07
CA PHE A 32 -5.54 -1.35 2.10
C PHE A 32 -4.50 -2.31 2.67
N LYS A 33 -4.87 -3.57 2.92
CA LYS A 33 -3.94 -4.62 3.38
C LYS A 33 -2.82 -4.84 2.36
N ARG A 34 -3.15 -4.88 1.06
CA ARG A 34 -2.17 -4.99 -0.02
C ARG A 34 -1.23 -3.78 -0.09
N LEU A 35 -1.78 -2.56 -0.04
CA LEU A 35 -1.00 -1.31 -0.02
C LEU A 35 0.02 -1.30 1.13
N LYS A 36 -0.40 -1.69 2.33
CA LYS A 36 0.47 -1.75 3.52
C LYS A 36 1.63 -2.73 3.35
N LEU A 37 1.39 -3.86 2.68
CA LEU A 37 2.44 -4.83 2.38
C LEU A 37 3.45 -4.27 1.38
N GLU A 38 2.99 -3.61 0.30
CA GLU A 38 3.88 -2.98 -0.68
C GLU A 38 4.74 -1.88 -0.06
N LEU A 39 4.14 -1.02 0.77
CA LEU A 39 4.87 0.03 1.49
C LEU A 39 5.96 -0.54 2.38
N ARG A 40 5.65 -1.57 3.18
CA ARG A 40 6.64 -2.26 4.02
C ARG A 40 7.75 -2.92 3.21
N LEU A 41 7.41 -3.50 2.06
CA LEU A 41 8.40 -4.13 1.19
C LEU A 41 9.34 -3.08 0.60
N ASN A 42 8.79 -1.96 0.13
CA ASN A 42 9.56 -0.82 -0.38
C ASN A 42 10.50 -0.23 0.70
N GLU A 43 10.02 -0.04 1.93
CA GLU A 43 10.85 0.39 3.07
C GLU A 43 12.02 -0.58 3.33
N LYS A 44 11.76 -1.90 3.27
CA LYS A 44 12.81 -2.92 3.43
C LYS A 44 13.84 -2.84 2.31
N TYR A 45 13.41 -2.70 1.05
CA TYR A 45 14.33 -2.54 -0.08
C TYR A 45 15.20 -1.28 0.07
N GLN A 46 14.60 -0.13 0.41
CA GLN A 46 15.35 1.10 0.64
C GLN A 46 16.38 0.96 1.78
N LYS A 47 16.05 0.23 2.85
CA LYS A 47 17.01 -0.07 3.94
C LYS A 47 18.18 -0.92 3.43
N ILE A 48 17.91 -1.95 2.64
CA ILE A 48 18.95 -2.80 2.05
C ILE A 48 19.85 -2.00 1.11
N GLU A 49 19.28 -1.15 0.25
CA GLU A 49 20.07 -0.29 -0.64
C GLU A 49 20.99 0.67 0.11
N LYS A 50 20.53 1.23 1.24
CA LYS A 50 21.36 2.07 2.11
C LYS A 50 22.54 1.30 2.72
N LEU A 51 22.32 0.03 3.10
CA LEU A 51 23.39 -0.84 3.62
C LEU A 51 24.38 -1.31 2.55
N LYS A 52 23.95 -1.35 1.27
CA LYS A 52 24.82 -1.71 0.13
C LYS A 52 25.74 -0.57 -0.32
N LYS A 53 25.46 0.68 0.05
CA LYS A 53 26.41 1.77 -0.18
C LYS A 53 27.60 1.54 0.76
N PRO A 54 28.83 1.36 0.25
CA PRO A 54 29.98 1.20 1.12
C PRO A 54 30.07 2.45 2.01
N THR A 55 30.39 2.24 3.28
CA THR A 55 31.01 3.27 4.13
C THR A 55 32.35 3.66 3.48
N SER A 56 32.29 4.49 2.45
CA SER A 56 33.42 5.28 1.99
C SER A 56 33.55 6.44 2.97
N GLY A 57 34.40 6.26 3.96
CA GLY A 57 34.74 7.28 4.93
C GLY A 57 35.82 6.76 5.85
N ASN A 58 37.06 7.04 5.45
CA ASN A 58 38.29 6.97 6.26
C ASN A 58 38.15 7.75 7.58
#